data_AF-A0A7V1LSX6-F1
#
_entry.id   AF-A0A7V1LSX6-F1
#
_cell.length_a   1.000
_cell.length_b   1.000
_cell.length_c   1.000
_cell.angle_alpha   90.00
_cell.angle_beta   90.00
_cell.angle_gamma   90.00
#
_symmetry.space_group_name_H-M   'P 1'
#
loop_
_entity.id
_entity.type
_entity.pdbx_description
1 polymer ?
#
loop_
_entity_poly.entity_id
_entity_poly.type
_entity_poly.pdbx_seq_one_letter_code
_entity_poly.pdbx_strand_id
1 'polypeptide(L)'
;KELIKADSTRKIGNADFSKKPTNYYNLDVIISVGYRVKSLQGTQFRKWATARLREYIVKGFTIDSDRLKNLGGGNYWKELLDEIRDVRSSEKVLYRQVLDLYATAIDYNPKTSESLKFFKIVQNKLHFAAHGHTAPEVIYLRVDSDKPFAGLTSFKGKQPTQAEAMVAKNFLELSELKVLNNLVSAYFDLAEINAIEQKPMKMADYIRELDNILNSTKRKLLNDAGKISHKKAIEKSTLEYRKYKTKNLSEVEKDYLDTVKDLQKKVEGKVKG
;
A
#
# COMPACT_ATOMS: atom_id res chain seq x y z
N LYS A 1 3.68 23.76 0.40
CA LYS A 1 4.15 24.80 -0.54
C LYS A 1 2.99 25.14 -1.46
N GLU A 2 2.49 26.35 -1.30
CA GLU A 2 1.28 26.86 -1.92
C GLU A 2 1.45 27.00 -3.43
N LEU A 3 0.29 26.98 -4.09
CA LEU A 3 0.03 27.00 -5.52
C LEU A 3 0.95 27.95 -6.32
N ILE A 4 1.45 27.46 -7.47
CA ILE A 4 2.24 28.24 -8.43
C ILE A 4 1.34 29.35 -9.01
N LYS A 5 1.80 30.60 -8.88
CA LYS A 5 1.10 31.84 -9.26
C LYS A 5 0.59 31.85 -10.71
N ALA A 6 1.28 31.17 -11.62
CA ALA A 6 0.93 31.11 -13.05
C ALA A 6 -0.20 30.10 -13.36
N ASP A 7 -0.34 29.03 -12.56
CA ASP A 7 -1.25 27.91 -12.86
C ASP A 7 -2.63 28.04 -12.21
N SER A 8 -2.79 29.05 -11.34
CA SER A 8 -3.97 29.23 -10.48
C SER A 8 -4.85 30.39 -10.92
N THR A 9 -4.48 31.09 -11.99
CA THR A 9 -5.17 32.28 -12.48
C THR A 9 -6.28 31.91 -13.46
N ARG A 10 -7.53 31.90 -13.01
CA ARG A 10 -8.68 32.17 -13.88
C ARG A 10 -9.29 33.52 -13.49
N LYS A 11 -9.52 34.38 -14.49
CA LYS A 11 -10.17 35.69 -14.34
C LYS A 11 -11.58 35.48 -13.79
N ILE A 12 -11.79 35.70 -12.50
CA ILE A 12 -13.12 35.70 -11.88
C ILE A 12 -13.34 37.09 -11.27
N GLY A 13 -14.28 37.84 -11.81
CA GLY A 13 -14.93 38.93 -11.08
C GLY A 13 -14.50 40.38 -11.32
N ASN A 14 -13.59 40.69 -12.26
CA ASN A 14 -13.40 42.07 -12.69
C ASN A 14 -14.07 42.31 -14.04
N ALA A 15 -15.06 43.21 -14.06
CA ALA A 15 -15.61 43.76 -15.30
C ALA A 15 -14.49 44.48 -16.07
N ASP A 16 -14.54 44.49 -17.41
CA ASP A 16 -13.46 44.99 -18.27
C ASP A 16 -13.11 46.48 -18.08
N PHE A 17 -13.91 47.20 -17.29
CA PHE A 17 -13.77 48.62 -16.95
C PHE A 17 -13.20 48.89 -15.53
N SER A 18 -12.87 47.86 -14.75
CA SER A 18 -12.34 48.02 -13.38
C SER A 18 -10.81 48.25 -13.36
N LYS A 19 -10.37 49.38 -12.80
CA LYS A 19 -8.94 49.74 -12.61
C LYS A 19 -8.34 49.24 -11.27
N LYS A 20 -9.07 48.42 -10.49
CA LYS A 20 -8.59 47.95 -9.17
C LYS A 20 -7.63 46.76 -9.33
N PRO A 21 -6.57 46.64 -8.50
CA PRO A 21 -5.69 45.48 -8.51
C PRO A 21 -6.50 44.21 -8.21
N THR A 22 -6.26 43.16 -9.00
CA THR A 22 -6.98 41.89 -8.89
C THR A 22 -6.62 41.18 -7.58
N ASN A 23 -7.61 40.89 -6.75
CA ASN A 23 -7.41 40.08 -5.55
C ASN A 23 -7.15 38.62 -5.95
N TYR A 24 -6.07 38.05 -5.41
CA TYR A 24 -5.79 36.62 -5.52
C TYR A 24 -6.42 35.90 -4.32
N TYR A 25 -7.17 34.84 -4.57
CA TYR A 25 -7.76 34.01 -3.52
C TYR A 25 -7.08 32.65 -3.50
N ASN A 26 -6.79 32.14 -2.30
CA ASN A 26 -6.31 30.77 -2.14
C ASN A 26 -7.45 29.76 -2.38
N LEU A 27 -7.09 28.48 -2.49
CA LEU A 27 -8.05 27.42 -2.78
C LEU A 27 -9.16 27.31 -1.72
N ASP A 28 -8.83 27.50 -0.45
CA ASP A 28 -9.80 27.40 0.65
C ASP A 28 -10.89 28.47 0.57
N VAL A 29 -10.51 29.70 0.20
CA VAL A 29 -11.47 30.79 -0.03
C VAL A 29 -12.33 30.48 -1.26
N ILE A 30 -11.73 29.98 -2.35
CA ILE A 30 -12.47 29.61 -3.56
C ILE A 30 -13.49 28.51 -3.27
N ILE A 31 -13.12 27.46 -2.54
CA ILE A 31 -14.02 26.37 -2.14
C ILE A 31 -15.13 26.91 -1.24
N SER A 32 -14.78 27.68 -0.21
CA SER A 32 -15.74 28.22 0.76
C SER A 32 -16.78 29.12 0.11
N VAL A 33 -16.35 30.01 -0.79
CA VAL A 33 -17.25 30.90 -1.52
C VAL A 33 -18.05 30.10 -2.55
N GLY A 34 -17.41 29.22 -3.32
CA GLY A 34 -18.04 28.42 -4.38
C GLY A 34 -19.21 27.57 -3.89
N TYR A 35 -19.13 27.03 -2.67
CA TYR A 35 -20.24 26.31 -2.05
C TYR A 35 -21.37 27.21 -1.54
N ARG A 36 -21.08 28.43 -1.09
CA ARG A 36 -22.04 29.32 -0.42
C ARG A 36 -22.78 30.29 -1.35
N VAL A 37 -22.18 30.68 -2.47
CA VAL A 37 -22.77 31.70 -3.36
C VAL A 37 -23.93 31.18 -4.20
N LYS A 38 -24.98 31.99 -4.33
CA LYS A 38 -26.15 31.73 -5.18
C LYS A 38 -25.98 32.39 -6.56
N SER A 39 -24.94 31.99 -7.29
CA SER A 39 -24.67 32.46 -8.66
C SER A 39 -24.64 31.30 -9.66
N LEU A 40 -24.77 31.59 -10.96
CA LEU A 40 -24.63 30.59 -12.02
C LEU A 40 -23.28 29.88 -11.95
N GLN A 41 -22.21 30.63 -11.69
CA GLN A 41 -20.86 30.11 -11.51
C GLN A 41 -20.73 29.22 -10.26
N GLY A 42 -21.34 29.62 -9.13
CA GLY A 42 -21.39 28.78 -7.92
C GLY A 42 -22.15 27.47 -8.15
N THR A 43 -23.22 27.51 -8.94
CA THR A 43 -23.96 26.30 -9.33
C THR A 43 -23.13 25.37 -10.22
N GLN A 44 -22.38 25.91 -11.20
CA GLN A 44 -21.46 25.10 -12.02
C GLN A 44 -20.34 24.50 -11.18
N PHE A 45 -19.74 25.28 -10.27
CA PHE A 45 -18.72 24.80 -9.34
C PHE A 45 -19.24 23.66 -8.46
N ARG A 46 -20.43 23.80 -7.85
CA ARG A 46 -21.03 22.73 -7.04
C ARG A 46 -21.30 21.46 -7.85
N LYS A 47 -21.81 21.58 -9.09
CA LYS A 47 -22.00 20.42 -9.98
C LYS A 47 -20.68 19.70 -10.24
N TRP A 48 -19.63 20.44 -10.60
CA TRP A 48 -18.31 19.90 -10.83
C TRP A 48 -17.71 19.24 -9.56
N ALA A 49 -17.71 19.96 -8.43
CA ALA A 49 -17.13 19.48 -7.18
C ALA A 49 -17.86 18.24 -6.65
N THR A 50 -19.20 18.22 -6.74
CA THR A 50 -20.01 17.06 -6.36
C THR A 50 -19.71 15.85 -7.24
N ALA A 51 -19.48 16.05 -8.55
CA ALA A 51 -19.10 14.96 -9.44
C ALA A 51 -17.74 14.35 -9.06
N ARG A 52 -16.74 15.19 -8.72
CA ARG A 52 -15.43 14.75 -8.25
C ARG A 52 -15.51 14.00 -6.90
N LEU A 53 -16.23 14.56 -5.93
CA LEU A 53 -16.43 13.91 -4.62
C LEU A 53 -17.16 12.56 -4.75
N ARG A 54 -18.18 12.50 -5.59
CA ARG A 54 -18.91 11.25 -5.86
C ARG A 54 -17.99 10.19 -6.49
N GLU A 55 -17.15 10.60 -7.43
CA GLU A 55 -16.16 9.70 -8.04
C GLU A 55 -15.20 9.13 -7.00
N TYR A 56 -14.64 9.98 -6.13
CA TYR A 56 -13.76 9.54 -5.05
C TYR A 56 -14.45 8.59 -4.08
N ILE A 57 -15.68 8.89 -3.65
CA ILE A 57 -16.43 8.04 -2.70
C ILE A 57 -16.71 6.66 -3.29
N VAL A 58 -17.03 6.58 -4.59
CA VAL A 58 -17.38 5.31 -5.24
C VAL A 58 -16.15 4.51 -5.66
N LYS A 59 -15.13 5.17 -6.24
CA LYS A 59 -13.97 4.49 -6.83
C LYS A 59 -12.74 4.45 -5.91
N GLY A 60 -12.67 5.34 -4.93
CA GLY A 60 -11.48 5.55 -4.09
C GLY A 60 -10.43 6.50 -4.68
N PHE A 61 -10.64 7.05 -5.87
CA PHE A 61 -9.70 7.98 -6.52
C PHE A 61 -10.42 8.99 -7.43
N THR A 62 -9.74 10.08 -7.78
CA THR A 62 -10.20 11.07 -8.77
C THR A 62 -8.98 11.57 -9.54
N ILE A 63 -9.03 11.50 -10.88
CA ILE A 63 -7.89 11.82 -11.74
C ILE A 63 -8.32 12.79 -12.84
N ASP A 64 -7.50 13.81 -13.07
CA ASP A 64 -7.60 14.69 -14.24
C ASP A 64 -6.61 14.22 -15.31
N SER A 65 -7.04 13.25 -16.12
CA SER A 65 -6.19 12.58 -17.10
C SER A 65 -5.67 13.52 -18.18
N ASP A 66 -6.48 14.48 -18.62
CA ASP A 66 -6.08 15.43 -19.67
C ASP A 66 -5.02 16.38 -19.16
N ARG A 67 -5.14 16.84 -17.90
CA ARG A 67 -4.10 17.65 -17.26
C ARG A 67 -2.79 16.88 -17.10
N LEU A 68 -2.86 15.61 -16.68
CA LEU A 68 -1.68 14.76 -16.53
C LEU A 68 -0.98 14.52 -17.87
N LYS A 69 -1.73 14.29 -18.95
CA LYS A 69 -1.19 14.11 -20.31
C LYS A 69 -0.56 15.38 -20.87
N ASN A 70 -1.20 16.54 -20.68
CA ASN A 70 -0.81 17.78 -21.36
C ASN A 70 0.27 18.60 -20.62
N LEU A 71 0.27 18.60 -19.28
CA LEU A 71 1.24 19.37 -18.49
C LEU A 71 2.40 18.50 -17.96
N GLY A 72 2.50 17.25 -18.45
CA GLY A 72 3.50 16.27 -18.03
C GLY A 72 3.37 15.82 -16.57
N GLY A 73 2.30 16.23 -15.87
CA GLY A 73 2.01 15.90 -14.48
C GLY A 73 3.07 16.28 -13.44
N GLY A 74 4.21 16.89 -13.85
CA GLY A 74 5.34 17.22 -12.99
C GLY A 74 5.77 16.06 -12.07
N ASN A 75 6.10 16.40 -10.82
CA ASN A 75 6.37 15.39 -9.79
C ASN A 75 5.11 14.62 -9.35
N TYR A 76 3.92 15.19 -9.52
CA TYR A 76 2.66 14.56 -9.10
C TYR A 76 2.31 13.31 -9.92
N TRP A 77 2.72 13.23 -11.19
CA TRP A 77 2.58 11.99 -11.96
C TRP A 77 3.42 10.85 -11.37
N LYS A 78 4.66 11.15 -10.94
CA LYS A 78 5.54 10.15 -10.32
C LYS A 78 4.99 9.70 -8.96
N GLU A 79 4.49 10.63 -8.16
CA GLU A 79 3.83 10.32 -6.89
C GLU A 79 2.60 9.41 -7.10
N LEU A 80 1.74 9.73 -8.06
CA LEU A 80 0.58 8.89 -8.40
C LEU A 80 1.01 7.49 -8.86
N LEU A 81 2.03 7.40 -9.71
CA LEU A 81 2.53 6.12 -10.21
C LEU A 81 3.12 5.26 -9.07
N ASP A 82 3.89 5.87 -8.18
CA ASP A 82 4.47 5.18 -7.02
C ASP A 82 3.39 4.71 -6.05
N GLU A 83 2.33 5.50 -5.83
CA GLU A 83 1.17 5.09 -5.02
C GLU A 83 0.43 3.90 -5.65
N ILE A 84 0.18 3.92 -6.97
CA ILE A 84 -0.45 2.80 -7.68
C ILE A 84 0.40 1.54 -7.55
N ARG A 85 1.73 1.65 -7.70
CA ARG A 85 2.64 0.52 -7.55
C ARG A 85 2.67 -0.01 -6.11
N ASP A 86 2.57 0.87 -5.12
CA ASP A 86 2.51 0.48 -3.71
C ASP A 86 1.20 -0.25 -3.37
N VAL A 87 0.07 0.24 -3.87
CA VAL A 87 -1.22 -0.44 -3.75
C VAL A 87 -1.16 -1.83 -4.40
N ARG A 88 -0.60 -1.92 -5.62
CA ARG A 88 -0.44 -3.17 -6.37
C ARG A 88 0.44 -4.20 -5.64
N SER A 89 1.51 -3.75 -5.00
CA SER A 89 2.44 -4.61 -4.27
C SER A 89 1.96 -5.01 -2.88
N SER A 90 0.87 -4.42 -2.38
CA SER A 90 0.30 -4.84 -1.10
C SER A 90 -0.09 -6.31 -1.17
N GLU A 91 0.23 -7.10 -0.14
CA GLU A 91 0.08 -8.56 -0.16
C GLU A 91 -1.36 -8.99 -0.50
N LYS A 92 -2.37 -8.23 -0.04
CA LYS A 92 -3.78 -8.49 -0.33
C LYS A 92 -4.14 -8.24 -1.81
N VAL A 93 -3.63 -7.17 -2.41
CA VAL A 93 -3.89 -6.85 -3.82
C VAL A 93 -3.09 -7.78 -4.73
N LEU A 94 -1.82 -8.02 -4.40
CA LEU A 94 -0.97 -9.03 -5.03
C LEU A 94 -1.68 -10.38 -5.03
N TYR A 95 -2.23 -10.83 -3.89
CA TYR A 95 -2.99 -12.07 -3.81
C TYR A 95 -4.19 -12.08 -4.75
N ARG A 96 -5.02 -11.03 -4.73
CA ARG A 96 -6.19 -10.94 -5.61
C ARG A 96 -5.81 -10.94 -7.08
N GLN A 97 -4.79 -10.18 -7.47
CA GLN A 97 -4.32 -10.11 -8.86
C GLN A 97 -3.69 -11.44 -9.30
N VAL A 98 -2.97 -12.12 -8.42
CA VAL A 98 -2.52 -13.51 -8.63
C VAL A 98 -3.70 -14.48 -8.68
N LEU A 99 -4.88 -14.19 -8.14
CA LEU A 99 -6.04 -15.04 -8.41
C LEU A 99 -6.66 -14.71 -9.76
N ASP A 100 -6.87 -13.43 -10.06
CA ASP A 100 -7.56 -12.96 -11.27
C ASP A 100 -6.79 -13.35 -12.55
N LEU A 101 -5.47 -13.12 -12.56
CA LEU A 101 -4.61 -13.48 -13.67
C LEU A 101 -4.51 -15.00 -13.85
N TYR A 102 -4.51 -15.77 -12.76
CA TYR A 102 -4.22 -17.20 -12.82
C TYR A 102 -5.48 -18.02 -13.04
N ALA A 103 -6.65 -17.45 -12.72
CA ALA A 103 -7.92 -17.97 -13.20
C ALA A 103 -7.98 -18.08 -14.74
N THR A 104 -7.08 -17.40 -15.48
CA THR A 104 -6.95 -17.54 -16.94
C THR A 104 -6.16 -18.79 -17.37
N ALA A 105 -5.43 -19.41 -16.45
CA ALA A 105 -4.61 -20.57 -16.78
C ALA A 105 -5.46 -21.82 -16.97
N ILE A 106 -5.01 -22.68 -17.87
CA ILE A 106 -5.78 -23.87 -18.29
C ILE A 106 -5.95 -24.88 -17.15
N ASP A 107 -4.95 -24.98 -16.28
CA ASP A 107 -4.89 -25.94 -15.18
C ASP A 107 -5.25 -25.34 -13.81
N TYR A 108 -5.84 -24.14 -13.78
CA TYR A 108 -6.20 -23.48 -12.52
C TYR A 108 -7.36 -24.17 -11.81
N ASN A 109 -7.18 -24.39 -10.50
CA ASN A 109 -8.24 -24.83 -9.61
C ASN A 109 -8.19 -24.03 -8.30
N PRO A 110 -9.25 -23.28 -7.93
CA PRO A 110 -9.26 -22.45 -6.74
C PRO A 110 -9.25 -23.26 -5.42
N LYS A 111 -9.58 -24.56 -5.47
CA LYS A 111 -9.72 -25.43 -4.28
C LYS A 111 -8.46 -26.25 -3.99
N THR A 112 -7.42 -26.14 -4.80
CA THR A 112 -6.21 -26.96 -4.69
C THR A 112 -5.16 -26.30 -3.79
N SER A 113 -4.40 -27.14 -3.09
CA SER A 113 -3.25 -26.70 -2.27
C SER A 113 -2.16 -26.03 -3.11
N GLU A 114 -2.17 -26.32 -4.41
CA GLU A 114 -1.30 -25.88 -5.47
C GLU A 114 -1.39 -24.36 -5.68
N SER A 115 -2.59 -23.78 -5.65
CA SER A 115 -2.81 -22.33 -5.78
C SER A 115 -2.22 -21.54 -4.60
N LEU A 116 -2.34 -22.07 -3.38
CA LEU A 116 -1.71 -21.46 -2.19
C LEU A 116 -0.19 -21.61 -2.20
N LYS A 117 0.32 -22.77 -2.67
CA LYS A 117 1.76 -23.01 -2.81
C LYS A 117 2.36 -22.10 -3.87
N PHE A 118 1.66 -21.92 -4.99
CA PHE A 118 2.03 -21.01 -6.06
C PHE A 118 2.23 -19.57 -5.54
N PHE A 119 1.24 -19.03 -4.83
CA PHE A 119 1.32 -17.67 -4.27
C PHE A 119 2.56 -17.50 -3.38
N LYS A 120 2.82 -18.47 -2.50
CA LYS A 120 4.00 -18.47 -1.62
C LYS A 120 5.30 -18.46 -2.43
N ILE A 121 5.37 -19.20 -3.54
CA ILE A 121 6.54 -19.24 -4.43
C ILE A 121 6.76 -17.86 -5.06
N VAL A 122 5.73 -17.27 -5.66
CA VAL A 122 5.85 -15.95 -6.31
C VAL A 122 6.22 -14.86 -5.31
N GLN A 123 5.53 -14.80 -4.17
CA GLN A 123 5.84 -13.84 -3.11
C GLN A 123 7.30 -13.96 -2.67
N ASN A 124 7.77 -15.17 -2.35
CA ASN A 124 9.13 -15.38 -1.87
C ASN A 124 10.18 -15.09 -2.95
N LYS A 125 9.93 -15.42 -4.22
CA LYS A 125 10.81 -15.06 -5.34
C LYS A 125 10.92 -13.55 -5.51
N LEU A 126 9.80 -12.81 -5.43
CA LEU A 126 9.79 -11.34 -5.55
C LEU A 126 10.51 -10.66 -4.39
N HIS A 127 10.25 -11.09 -3.14
CA HIS A 127 10.97 -10.61 -1.96
C HIS A 127 12.47 -10.91 -2.06
N PHE A 128 12.83 -12.14 -2.42
CA PHE A 128 14.23 -12.53 -2.53
C PHE A 128 14.96 -11.74 -3.62
N ALA A 129 14.31 -11.52 -4.76
CA ALA A 129 14.85 -10.70 -5.82
C ALA A 129 15.01 -9.23 -5.44
N ALA A 130 14.14 -8.69 -4.57
CA ALA A 130 14.18 -7.31 -4.14
C ALA A 130 15.29 -7.02 -3.12
N HIS A 131 15.46 -7.91 -2.13
CA HIS A 131 16.33 -7.65 -0.97
C HIS A 131 17.04 -8.90 -0.40
N GLY A 132 17.08 -10.01 -1.14
CA GLY A 132 17.89 -11.20 -0.80
C GLY A 132 17.31 -12.11 0.29
N HIS A 133 16.05 -11.90 0.68
CA HIS A 133 15.37 -12.71 1.71
C HIS A 133 13.96 -13.04 1.28
N THR A 134 13.44 -14.19 1.71
CA THR A 134 12.01 -14.52 1.61
C THR A 134 11.19 -13.66 2.58
N ALA A 135 9.87 -13.57 2.38
CA ALA A 135 9.01 -12.79 3.26
C ALA A 135 9.10 -13.21 4.75
N PRO A 136 9.08 -14.52 5.09
CA PRO A 136 9.29 -14.97 6.47
C PRO A 136 10.66 -14.61 7.04
N GLU A 137 11.71 -14.66 6.23
CA GLU A 137 13.08 -14.32 6.66
C GLU A 137 13.19 -12.83 6.99
N VAL A 138 12.60 -11.94 6.19
CA VAL A 138 12.57 -10.50 6.48
C VAL A 138 11.95 -10.23 7.84
N ILE A 139 10.74 -10.78 8.07
CA ILE A 139 10.03 -10.61 9.35
C ILE A 139 10.91 -11.14 10.49
N TYR A 140 11.41 -12.37 10.35
CA TYR A 140 12.20 -13.01 11.41
C TYR A 140 13.51 -12.26 11.70
N LEU A 141 14.21 -11.75 10.69
CA LEU A 141 15.50 -11.09 10.85
C LEU A 141 15.36 -9.65 11.34
N ARG A 142 14.28 -8.95 10.98
CA ARG A 142 14.14 -7.50 11.23
C ARG A 142 13.27 -7.14 12.42
N VAL A 143 12.35 -8.01 12.84
CA VAL A 143 11.52 -7.76 14.03
C VAL A 143 12.38 -7.80 15.29
N ASP A 144 12.30 -6.73 16.07
CA ASP A 144 13.17 -6.51 17.23
C ASP A 144 12.49 -5.54 18.22
N SER A 145 12.21 -6.02 19.43
CA SER A 145 11.53 -5.21 20.45
C SER A 145 12.35 -4.07 21.03
N ASP A 146 13.66 -4.03 20.78
CA ASP A 146 14.56 -2.96 21.22
C ASP A 146 14.68 -1.83 20.19
N LYS A 147 14.19 -2.06 18.96
CA LYS A 147 14.17 -1.03 17.92
C LYS A 147 12.91 -0.16 18.00
N PRO A 148 12.98 1.10 17.54
CA PRO A 148 11.79 1.91 17.33
C PRO A 148 10.74 1.14 16.51
N PHE A 149 9.49 1.21 16.94
CA PHE A 149 8.36 0.55 16.28
C PHE A 149 8.56 -0.95 16.02
N ALA A 150 9.26 -1.66 16.90
CA ALA A 150 9.60 -3.08 16.76
C ALA A 150 10.40 -3.43 15.48
N GLY A 151 11.06 -2.43 14.87
CA GLY A 151 11.80 -2.56 13.61
C GLY A 151 10.97 -2.27 12.35
N LEU A 152 9.68 -1.91 12.48
CA LEU A 152 8.85 -1.55 11.32
C LEU A 152 9.24 -0.16 10.77
N THR A 153 9.29 -0.07 9.45
CA THR A 153 9.56 1.16 8.69
C THR A 153 8.28 1.82 8.16
N SER A 154 7.19 1.06 8.04
CA SER A 154 5.90 1.54 7.55
C SER A 154 4.75 0.87 8.31
N PHE A 155 3.81 1.68 8.80
CA PHE A 155 2.60 1.24 9.50
C PHE A 155 1.59 2.39 9.54
N LYS A 156 0.32 2.07 9.82
CA LYS A 156 -0.76 3.04 9.93
C LYS A 156 -0.83 3.62 11.33
N GLY A 157 -1.12 4.91 11.43
CA GLY A 157 -1.32 5.59 12.70
C GLY A 157 -0.02 5.94 13.43
N LYS A 158 -0.09 6.11 14.75
CA LYS A 158 1.03 6.57 15.59
C LYS A 158 1.92 5.44 16.12
N GLN A 159 1.38 4.22 16.19
CA GLN A 159 2.06 3.02 16.68
C GLN A 159 1.69 1.85 15.78
N PRO A 160 2.63 0.94 15.47
CA PRO A 160 2.34 -0.25 14.69
C PRO A 160 1.35 -1.15 15.42
N THR A 161 0.72 -2.04 14.68
CA THR A 161 -0.11 -3.13 15.21
C THR A 161 0.59 -4.48 15.10
N GLN A 162 0.13 -5.48 15.85
CA GLN A 162 0.67 -6.84 15.74
C GLN A 162 0.47 -7.42 14.34
N ALA A 163 -0.67 -7.13 13.69
CA ALA A 163 -0.93 -7.57 12.33
C ALA A 163 0.08 -6.96 11.34
N GLU A 164 0.43 -5.69 11.51
CA GLU A 164 1.45 -5.03 10.69
C GLU A 164 2.85 -5.60 10.93
N ALA A 165 3.17 -6.03 12.15
CA ALA A 165 4.43 -6.71 12.47
C ALA A 165 4.55 -8.11 11.83
N MET A 166 3.47 -8.64 11.26
CA MET A 166 3.45 -9.92 10.54
C MET A 166 3.55 -9.76 9.01
N VAL A 167 3.65 -8.53 8.51
CA VAL A 167 3.74 -8.21 7.07
C VAL A 167 5.17 -7.86 6.71
N ALA A 168 5.77 -8.60 5.78
CA ALA A 168 7.19 -8.44 5.44
C ALA A 168 7.49 -7.06 4.81
N LYS A 169 6.56 -6.55 3.99
CA LYS A 169 6.64 -5.24 3.33
C LYS A 169 6.88 -4.10 4.34
N ASN A 170 6.35 -4.20 5.55
CA ASN A 170 6.44 -3.16 6.59
C ASN A 170 7.82 -3.05 7.25
N PHE A 171 8.74 -3.96 6.96
CA PHE A 171 10.12 -3.92 7.43
C PHE A 171 11.11 -3.48 6.33
N LEU A 172 10.61 -3.17 5.13
CA LEU A 172 11.47 -2.83 4.00
C LEU A 172 11.90 -1.36 4.03
N GLU A 173 13.14 -1.11 3.64
CA GLU A 173 13.61 0.25 3.40
C GLU A 173 12.96 0.83 2.13
N LEU A 174 12.97 2.15 2.00
CA LEU A 174 12.36 2.83 0.83
C LEU A 174 12.94 2.35 -0.51
N SER A 175 14.23 2.04 -0.56
CA SER A 175 14.91 1.52 -1.75
C SER A 175 14.44 0.11 -2.11
N GLU A 176 14.39 -0.79 -1.12
CA GLU A 176 13.93 -2.17 -1.26
C GLU A 176 12.45 -2.22 -1.65
N LEU A 177 11.63 -1.38 -1.02
CA LEU A 177 10.20 -1.26 -1.30
C LEU A 177 9.98 -0.81 -2.75
N LYS A 178 10.70 0.20 -3.22
CA LYS A 178 10.64 0.65 -4.63
C LYS A 178 11.01 -0.46 -5.59
N VAL A 179 12.06 -1.23 -5.28
CA VAL A 179 12.46 -2.37 -6.12
C VAL A 179 11.35 -3.42 -6.14
N LEU A 180 10.83 -3.83 -4.99
CA LEU A 180 9.75 -4.81 -4.88
C LEU A 180 8.51 -4.36 -5.68
N ASN A 181 8.09 -3.11 -5.51
CA ASN A 181 6.93 -2.52 -6.18
C ASN A 181 7.08 -2.56 -7.72
N ASN A 182 8.27 -2.25 -8.23
CA ASN A 182 8.56 -2.30 -9.66
C ASN A 182 8.62 -3.74 -10.19
N LEU A 183 9.19 -4.69 -9.45
CA LEU A 183 9.22 -6.10 -9.83
C LEU A 183 7.82 -6.71 -9.90
N VAL A 184 6.97 -6.40 -8.91
CA VAL A 184 5.56 -6.83 -8.90
C VAL A 184 4.84 -6.30 -10.14
N SER A 185 5.04 -5.03 -10.47
CA SER A 185 4.39 -4.42 -11.64
C SER A 185 4.87 -5.05 -12.94
N ALA A 186 6.18 -5.17 -13.14
CA ALA A 186 6.76 -5.80 -14.34
C ALA A 186 6.24 -7.23 -14.55
N TYR A 187 6.13 -8.00 -13.46
CA TYR A 187 5.63 -9.36 -13.52
C TYR A 187 4.18 -9.43 -14.03
N PHE A 188 3.30 -8.62 -13.42
CA PHE A 188 1.91 -8.62 -13.78
C PHE A 188 1.64 -8.01 -15.16
N ASP A 189 2.39 -6.96 -15.55
CA ASP A 189 2.23 -6.35 -16.86
C ASP A 189 2.54 -7.36 -17.98
N LEU A 190 3.60 -8.17 -17.82
CA LEU A 190 3.93 -9.22 -18.79
C LEU A 190 2.84 -10.31 -18.84
N ALA A 191 2.35 -10.70 -17.66
CA ALA A 191 1.34 -11.73 -17.59
C ALA A 191 -0.03 -11.26 -18.14
N GLU A 192 -0.37 -9.98 -17.96
CA GLU A 192 -1.54 -9.35 -18.55
C GLU A 192 -1.43 -9.29 -20.08
N ILE A 193 -0.25 -8.98 -20.63
CA ILE A 193 0.00 -9.07 -22.08
C ILE A 193 -0.27 -10.48 -22.60
N ASN A 194 0.27 -11.51 -21.94
CA ASN A 194 0.05 -12.90 -22.35
C ASN A 194 -1.43 -13.29 -22.31
N ALA A 195 -2.18 -12.80 -21.31
CA ALA A 195 -3.61 -13.03 -21.21
C ALA A 195 -4.40 -12.30 -22.33
N ILE A 196 -4.05 -11.05 -22.64
CA ILE A 196 -4.64 -10.26 -23.74
C ILE A 196 -4.39 -10.94 -25.08
N GLU A 197 -3.19 -11.45 -25.30
CA GLU A 197 -2.80 -12.17 -26.51
C GLU A 197 -3.35 -13.61 -26.56
N GLN A 198 -4.16 -14.01 -25.56
CA GLN A 198 -4.76 -15.33 -25.44
C GLN A 198 -3.75 -16.48 -25.52
N LYS A 199 -2.52 -16.24 -25.03
CA LYS A 199 -1.49 -17.27 -24.99
C LYS A 199 -1.87 -18.30 -23.93
N PRO A 200 -2.05 -19.58 -24.30
CA PRO A 200 -2.38 -20.62 -23.35
C PRO A 200 -1.23 -20.81 -22.36
N MET A 201 -1.49 -20.58 -21.06
CA MET A 201 -0.49 -20.71 -20.00
C MET A 201 -0.95 -21.69 -18.91
N LYS A 202 -0.02 -22.47 -18.38
CA LYS A 202 -0.19 -23.28 -17.17
C LYS A 202 0.40 -22.58 -15.96
N MET A 203 0.02 -22.98 -14.75
CA MET A 203 0.59 -22.46 -13.49
C MET A 203 2.14 -22.46 -13.50
N ALA A 204 2.74 -23.54 -13.99
CA ALA A 204 4.20 -23.65 -14.05
C ALA A 204 4.86 -22.66 -15.03
N ASP A 205 4.16 -22.26 -16.10
CA ASP A 205 4.67 -21.30 -17.07
C ASP A 205 4.78 -19.90 -16.44
N TYR A 206 3.81 -19.51 -15.61
CA TYR A 206 3.87 -18.25 -14.88
C TYR A 206 5.07 -18.16 -13.91
N ILE A 207 5.49 -19.27 -13.28
CA ILE A 207 6.71 -19.29 -12.44
C ILE A 207 7.94 -19.12 -13.33
N ARG A 208 7.96 -19.81 -14.48
CA ARG A 208 9.07 -19.73 -15.43
C ARG A 208 9.25 -18.33 -15.98
N GLU A 209 8.15 -17.64 -16.31
CA GLU A 209 8.18 -16.25 -16.75
C GLU A 209 8.71 -15.31 -15.66
N LEU A 210 8.32 -15.53 -14.39
CA LEU A 210 8.90 -14.78 -13.28
C LEU A 210 10.41 -14.98 -13.22
N ASP A 211 10.88 -16.23 -13.30
CA ASP A 211 12.31 -16.55 -13.28
C ASP A 211 13.05 -15.90 -14.47
N ASN A 212 12.45 -15.88 -15.65
CA ASN A 212 13.00 -15.20 -16.84
C ASN A 212 13.14 -13.68 -16.62
N ILE A 213 12.10 -13.03 -16.09
CA ILE A 213 12.13 -11.58 -15.77
C ILE A 213 13.25 -11.29 -14.76
N LEU A 214 13.31 -12.07 -13.68
CA LEU A 214 14.31 -11.88 -12.62
C LEU A 214 15.74 -12.13 -13.15
N ASN A 215 15.93 -13.14 -13.99
CA ASN A 215 17.23 -13.45 -14.58
C ASN A 215 17.68 -12.38 -15.60
N SER A 216 16.75 -11.85 -16.41
CA SER A 216 17.06 -10.77 -17.37
C SER A 216 17.60 -9.51 -16.70
N THR A 217 17.22 -9.28 -15.44
CA THR A 217 17.69 -8.16 -14.62
C THR A 217 18.90 -8.50 -13.74
N LYS A 218 19.54 -9.64 -13.98
CA LYS A 218 20.72 -10.17 -13.24
C LYS A 218 20.49 -10.33 -11.74
N ARG A 219 19.24 -10.57 -11.32
CA ARG A 219 18.90 -10.80 -9.91
C ARG A 219 19.12 -12.25 -9.54
N LYS A 220 19.49 -12.50 -8.29
CA LYS A 220 19.63 -13.86 -7.77
C LYS A 220 18.25 -14.51 -7.68
N LEU A 221 18.13 -15.71 -8.25
CA LEU A 221 16.91 -16.50 -8.17
C LEU A 221 16.86 -17.26 -6.85
N LEU A 222 15.66 -17.33 -6.27
CA LEU A 222 15.37 -18.22 -5.17
C LEU A 222 15.11 -19.63 -5.74
N ASN A 223 16.03 -20.56 -5.46
CA ASN A 223 15.99 -21.95 -5.92
C ASN A 223 15.51 -22.92 -4.84
N ASP A 224 15.36 -22.46 -3.60
CA ASP A 224 14.90 -23.24 -2.44
C ASP A 224 13.70 -22.56 -1.75
N ALA A 225 13.27 -23.10 -0.60
CA ALA A 225 12.13 -22.56 0.15
C ALA A 225 12.50 -21.43 1.14
N GLY A 226 13.76 -21.00 1.18
CA GLY A 226 14.34 -20.18 2.23
C GLY A 226 14.71 -20.99 3.49
N LYS A 227 15.32 -20.31 4.46
CA LYS A 227 15.82 -20.92 5.71
C LYS A 227 14.82 -20.85 6.86
N ILE A 228 13.88 -19.89 6.82
CA ILE A 228 12.93 -19.63 7.89
C ILE A 228 11.51 -19.95 7.43
N SER A 229 10.80 -20.78 8.21
CA SER A 229 9.39 -21.06 7.94
C SER A 229 8.48 -19.91 8.40
N HIS A 230 7.35 -19.78 7.73
CA HIS A 230 6.34 -18.78 8.08
C HIS A 230 5.87 -18.88 9.55
N LYS A 231 5.70 -20.11 10.06
CA LYS A 231 5.35 -20.35 11.47
C LYS A 231 6.40 -19.77 12.43
N LYS A 232 7.70 -20.04 12.18
CA LYS A 232 8.80 -19.49 13.00
C LYS A 232 8.85 -17.96 12.94
N ALA A 233 8.61 -17.37 11.78
CA ALA A 233 8.55 -15.92 11.61
C ALA A 233 7.40 -15.28 12.42
N ILE A 234 6.21 -15.86 12.37
CA ILE A 234 5.03 -15.38 13.13
C ILE A 234 5.24 -15.52 14.63
N GLU A 235 5.77 -16.65 15.09
CA GLU A 235 6.05 -16.89 16.50
C GLU A 235 7.03 -15.85 17.06
N LYS A 236 8.14 -15.61 16.34
CA LYS A 236 9.11 -14.58 16.73
C LYS A 236 8.49 -13.18 16.70
N SER A 237 7.79 -12.83 15.62
CA SER A 237 7.16 -11.51 15.48
C SER A 237 6.15 -11.24 16.59
N THR A 238 5.30 -12.21 16.91
CA THR A 238 4.34 -12.11 18.01
C THR A 238 5.02 -11.90 19.36
N LEU A 239 6.12 -12.64 19.61
CA LEU A 239 6.87 -12.52 20.85
C LEU A 239 7.55 -11.15 20.98
N GLU A 240 8.31 -10.73 19.96
CA GLU A 240 9.00 -9.44 19.96
C GLU A 240 8.03 -8.27 20.01
N TYR A 241 6.92 -8.33 19.28
CA TYR A 241 5.91 -7.29 19.32
C TYR A 241 5.24 -7.16 20.71
N ARG A 242 5.00 -8.27 21.42
CA ARG A 242 4.52 -8.24 22.81
C ARG A 242 5.52 -7.58 23.75
N LYS A 243 6.82 -7.90 23.60
CA LYS A 243 7.89 -7.24 24.37
C LYS A 243 7.94 -5.73 24.08
N TYR A 244 7.88 -5.35 22.80
CA TYR A 244 7.84 -3.95 22.36
C TYR A 244 6.66 -3.20 23.01
N LYS A 245 5.46 -3.77 22.92
CA LYS A 245 4.26 -3.17 23.52
C LYS A 245 4.44 -2.99 25.03
N THR A 246 5.01 -3.97 25.73
CA THR A 246 5.24 -3.88 27.18
C THR A 246 6.20 -2.74 27.55
N LYS A 247 7.20 -2.45 26.72
CA LYS A 247 8.15 -1.34 26.92
C LYS A 247 7.53 0.03 26.65
N ASN A 248 6.67 0.12 25.63
CA ASN A 248 6.18 1.38 25.07
C ASN A 248 4.72 1.72 25.45
N LEU A 249 4.17 1.10 26.49
CA LEU A 249 2.87 1.47 27.05
C LEU A 249 2.90 2.90 27.58
N SER A 250 1.90 3.69 27.20
CA SER A 250 1.61 4.96 27.88
C SER A 250 1.24 4.71 29.35
N GLU A 251 1.39 5.70 30.23
CA GLU A 251 0.99 5.57 31.65
C GLU A 251 -0.46 5.10 31.79
N VAL A 252 -1.38 5.63 30.97
CA VAL A 252 -2.79 5.22 30.96
C VAL A 252 -2.98 3.75 30.60
N GLU A 253 -2.19 3.23 29.64
CA GLU A 253 -2.27 1.83 29.26
C GLU A 253 -1.54 0.91 30.26
N LYS A 254 -0.55 1.41 30.99
CA LYS A 254 0.05 0.70 32.14
C LYS A 254 -0.97 0.56 33.26
N ASP A 255 -1.65 1.65 33.64
CA ASP A 255 -2.69 1.66 34.67
C ASP A 255 -3.86 0.73 34.31
N TYR A 256 -4.26 0.70 33.02
CA TYR A 256 -5.27 -0.23 32.52
C TYR A 256 -4.80 -1.71 32.57
N LEU A 257 -3.54 -1.99 32.24
CA LEU A 257 -3.02 -3.36 32.31
C LEU A 257 -2.86 -3.86 33.75
N ASP A 258 -2.49 -2.99 34.67
CA ASP A 258 -2.36 -3.34 36.09
C ASP A 258 -3.75 -3.61 36.69
N THR A 259 -4.76 -2.82 36.35
CA THR A 259 -6.15 -3.12 36.73
C THR A 259 -6.66 -4.45 36.14
N VAL A 260 -6.33 -4.77 34.88
CA VAL A 260 -6.70 -6.06 34.26
C VAL A 260 -5.98 -7.24 34.93
N LYS A 261 -4.68 -7.11 35.27
CA LYS A 261 -3.93 -8.15 36.00
C LYS A 261 -4.48 -8.40 37.40
N ASP A 262 -4.87 -7.35 38.11
CA ASP A 262 -5.48 -7.46 39.43
C ASP A 262 -6.86 -8.11 39.38
N LEU A 263 -7.64 -7.82 38.33
CA LEU A 263 -8.90 -8.51 38.04
C LEU A 263 -8.69 -10.00 37.75
N GLN A 264 -7.69 -10.36 36.93
CA GLN A 264 -7.37 -11.76 36.64
C GLN A 264 -6.92 -12.52 37.89
N LYS A 265 -6.06 -11.95 38.73
CA LYS A 265 -5.67 -12.56 40.01
C LYS A 265 -6.87 -12.79 40.95
N LYS A 266 -7.81 -11.85 40.99
CA LYS A 266 -9.05 -11.99 41.79
C LYS A 266 -9.97 -13.08 41.25
N VAL A 267 -10.01 -13.28 39.94
CA VAL A 267 -10.80 -14.35 39.30
C VAL A 267 -10.13 -15.71 39.52
N GLU A 268 -8.81 -15.82 39.33
CA GLU A 268 -8.06 -17.06 39.58
C GLU A 268 -8.04 -17.47 41.07
N GLY A 269 -8.01 -16.48 41.97
CA GLY A 269 -8.14 -16.72 43.42
C GLY A 269 -9.54 -17.18 43.84
N LYS A 270 -10.59 -16.83 43.07
CA LYS A 270 -11.97 -17.31 43.31
C LYS A 270 -12.26 -18.69 42.71
N VAL A 271 -11.45 -19.16 41.76
CA VAL A 271 -11.61 -20.50 41.14
C VAL A 271 -10.86 -21.58 41.94
N LYS A 272 -9.98 -21.19 42.87
CA LYS A 272 -9.21 -22.10 43.75
C LYS A 272 -9.72 -22.14 45.20
N GLY A 273 -10.88 -21.54 45.49
CA GLY A 273 -11.50 -21.50 46.82
C GLY A 273 -12.77 -22.34 46.87
#